data_AF-A0A2M9KVJ7-F1
#
_entry.id   AF-A0A2M9KVJ7-F1
#
_cell.length_a   1.000
_cell.length_b   1.000
_cell.length_c   1.000
_cell.angle_alpha   90.00
_cell.angle_beta   90.00
_cell.angle_gamma   90.00
#
_symmetry.space_group_name_H-M   'P 1'
#
loop_
_entity.id
_entity.type
_entity.pdbx_description
1 polymer ?
#
loop_
_entity_poly.entity_id
_entity_poly.type
_entity_poly.pdbx_seq_one_letter_code
_entity_poly.pdbx_strand_id
1 'polypeptide(L)'
;MLGQADGNLANFLWDGADVRLVDFEDSGRSDRPYELAELVEHLSAWVDTDLNAAAFLARFALSPTERARLLECRRLFALLWLVFLSTDPATEARNPPGTTARQADRLLALLDAAVR
;
A
#
# COMPACT_ATOMS: atom_id res chain seq x y z
N MET A 1 -4.31 4.09 17.12
CA MET A 1 -3.60 5.38 16.87
C MET A 1 -4.42 6.22 15.92
N LEU A 2 -4.10 7.50 15.71
CA LEU A 2 -4.61 8.25 14.55
C LEU A 2 -3.75 7.84 13.35
N GLY A 3 -4.39 7.47 12.24
CA GLY A 3 -3.75 7.11 10.98
C GLY A 3 -4.18 8.04 9.85
N GLN A 4 -3.34 8.16 8.83
CA GLN A 4 -3.64 8.96 7.64
C GLN A 4 -4.67 8.26 6.76
N ALA A 5 -4.56 6.92 6.66
CA ALA A 5 -5.40 6.03 5.86
C ALA A 5 -5.35 6.24 4.33
N ASP A 6 -4.44 7.09 3.84
CA ASP A 6 -4.12 7.25 2.42
C ASP A 6 -2.60 7.38 2.22
N GLY A 7 -2.03 6.33 1.66
CA GLY A 7 -0.60 6.07 1.49
C GLY A 7 -0.12 6.39 0.11
N ASN A 8 -0.91 7.16 -0.65
CA ASN A 8 -0.45 7.76 -1.87
C ASN A 8 0.85 8.54 -1.61
N LEU A 9 1.95 8.14 -2.26
CA LEU A 9 3.24 8.80 -2.10
C LEU A 9 3.23 10.31 -2.42
N ALA A 10 2.27 10.77 -3.22
CA ALA A 10 2.07 12.20 -3.47
C ALA A 10 1.71 12.99 -2.19
N ASN A 11 1.18 12.32 -1.16
CA ASN A 11 0.83 12.92 0.12
C ASN A 11 2.04 13.07 1.07
N PHE A 12 3.22 12.53 0.69
CA PHE A 12 4.45 12.58 1.48
C PHE A 12 5.44 13.56 0.85
N LEU A 13 5.43 14.80 1.34
CA LEU A 13 6.26 15.88 0.79
C LEU A 13 7.61 15.93 1.49
N TRP A 14 8.68 15.67 0.74
CA TRP A 14 10.06 15.78 1.22
C TRP A 14 10.61 17.18 0.95
N ASP A 15 11.00 17.90 2.01
CA ASP A 15 11.57 19.25 1.89
C ASP A 15 13.11 19.30 1.88
N GLY A 16 13.77 18.13 1.93
CA GLY A 16 15.23 18.01 2.07
C GLY A 16 15.70 17.67 3.49
N ALA A 17 14.83 17.77 4.49
CA ALA A 17 15.13 17.43 5.88
C ALA A 17 14.02 16.61 6.57
N ASP A 18 12.75 16.96 6.33
CA ASP A 18 11.58 16.32 6.92
C ASP A 18 10.59 15.86 5.85
N VAL A 19 9.77 14.86 6.21
CA VAL A 19 8.57 14.49 5.45
C VAL A 19 7.36 15.16 6.08
N ARG A 20 6.61 15.95 5.29
CA ARG A 20 5.31 16.51 5.66
C ARG A 20 4.22 15.66 5.04
N LEU A 21 3.19 15.32 5.82
CA LEU A 21 2.02 14.61 5.34
C LEU A 21 0.92 15.63 5.02
N VAL A 22 0.22 15.42 3.91
CA VAL A 22 -0.97 16.17 3.50
C VAL A 22 -2.13 15.20 3.22
N ASP A 23 -3.30 15.73 2.94
CA ASP A 23 -4.51 14.98 2.60
C ASP A 23 -4.97 14.03 3.74
N PHE A 24 -5.78 14.58 4.64
CA PHE A 24 -6.25 13.90 5.85
C PHE A 24 -7.75 13.59 5.79
N GLU A 25 -8.37 13.61 4.61
CA GLU A 25 -9.83 13.45 4.49
C GLU A 25 -10.31 12.05 4.90
N ASP A 26 -9.46 11.03 4.73
CA ASP A 26 -9.72 9.65 5.16
C ASP A 26 -9.17 9.32 6.55
N SER A 27 -8.54 10.29 7.22
CA SER A 27 -7.86 10.05 8.49
C SER A 27 -8.80 9.65 9.62
N GLY A 28 -8.34 8.72 10.45
CA GLY A 28 -9.18 8.16 11.50
C GLY A 28 -8.47 7.23 12.45
N ARG A 29 -9.26 6.49 13.24
CA ARG A 29 -8.73 5.50 14.17
C ARG A 29 -8.15 4.32 13.39
N SER A 30 -6.85 4.10 13.53
CA SER A 30 -6.11 3.09 12.80
C SER A 30 -5.15 2.29 13.70
N ASP A 31 -4.41 1.36 13.09
CA ASP A 31 -3.31 0.59 13.67
C ASP A 31 -2.09 0.58 12.75
N ARG A 32 -0.92 0.26 13.32
CA ARG A 32 0.37 0.33 12.61
C ARG A 32 0.46 -0.64 11.41
N PRO A 33 0.05 -1.91 11.51
CA PRO A 33 0.00 -2.82 10.36
C PRO A 33 -0.86 -2.31 9.20
N TYR A 34 -2.00 -1.68 9.49
CA TYR A 34 -2.89 -1.10 8.48
C TYR A 34 -2.19 0.00 7.69
N GLU A 35 -1.65 1.02 8.36
CA GLU A 35 -0.97 2.15 7.69
C GLU A 35 0.25 1.69 6.88
N LEU A 36 1.00 0.71 7.40
CA LEU A 36 2.16 0.16 6.69
C LEU A 36 1.75 -0.65 5.46
N ALA A 37 0.66 -1.41 5.54
CA ALA A 37 0.13 -2.18 4.41
C ALA A 37 -0.43 -1.26 3.32
N GLU A 38 -1.18 -0.25 3.74
CA GLU A 38 -1.82 0.72 2.86
C GLU A 38 -0.73 1.45 2.04
N LEU A 39 0.31 1.98 2.68
CA LEU A 39 1.43 2.65 2.01
C LEU A 39 2.16 1.77 0.99
N VAL A 40 2.50 0.52 1.34
CA VAL A 40 3.31 -0.33 0.44
C VAL A 40 2.51 -1.00 -0.68
N GLU A 41 1.17 -1.03 -0.55
CA GLU A 41 0.29 -1.58 -1.58
C GLU A 41 -0.45 -0.52 -2.40
N HIS A 42 -0.40 0.75 -1.99
CA HIS A 42 -0.82 1.87 -2.83
C HIS A 42 -0.11 1.83 -4.19
N LEU A 43 -0.82 2.12 -5.29
CA LEU A 43 -0.27 2.04 -6.65
C LEU A 43 0.98 2.89 -6.83
N SER A 44 0.99 4.12 -6.30
CA SER A 44 2.13 5.03 -6.40
C SER A 44 3.43 4.50 -5.76
N ALA A 45 3.34 3.52 -4.85
CA ALA A 45 4.52 2.85 -4.29
C ALA A 45 5.31 2.03 -5.32
N TRP A 46 4.72 1.68 -6.46
CA TRP A 46 5.39 0.83 -7.46
C TRP A 46 5.12 1.20 -8.92
N VAL A 47 4.10 2.04 -9.18
CA VAL A 47 3.83 2.64 -10.50
C VAL A 47 4.73 3.85 -10.71
N ASP A 48 4.74 4.77 -9.73
CA ASP A 48 5.48 6.04 -9.84
C ASP A 48 6.91 5.93 -9.31
N THR A 49 7.20 4.86 -8.56
CA THR A 49 8.50 4.64 -7.89
C THR A 49 8.87 3.17 -7.88
N ASP A 50 10.09 2.86 -7.40
CA ASP A 50 10.56 1.50 -7.16
C ASP A 50 10.68 1.21 -5.66
N LEU A 51 9.69 1.59 -4.84
CA LEU A 51 9.74 1.35 -3.40
C LEU A 51 9.83 -0.16 -3.12
N ASN A 52 10.97 -0.57 -2.55
CA ASN A 52 11.13 -1.93 -2.09
C ASN A 52 10.35 -2.15 -0.79
N ALA A 53 9.12 -2.65 -0.92
CA ALA A 53 8.21 -2.91 0.20
C ALA A 53 8.86 -3.77 1.31
N ALA A 54 9.57 -4.83 0.95
CA ALA A 54 10.21 -5.71 1.94
C ALA A 54 11.30 -4.98 2.74
N ALA A 55 12.17 -4.22 2.05
CA ALA A 55 13.21 -3.42 2.70
C ALA A 55 12.63 -2.27 3.54
N PHE A 56 11.53 -1.66 3.09
CA PHE A 56 10.82 -0.64 3.85
C PHE A 56 10.22 -1.23 5.14
N LEU A 57 9.43 -2.30 5.03
CA LEU A 57 8.78 -2.95 6.16
C LEU A 57 9.78 -3.51 7.18
N ALA A 58 10.96 -3.95 6.74
CA ALA A 58 12.03 -4.43 7.61
C ALA A 58 12.58 -3.36 8.58
N ARG A 59 12.32 -2.07 8.32
CA ARG A 59 12.69 -0.96 9.23
C ARG A 59 11.82 -0.90 10.48
N PHE A 60 10.70 -1.62 10.51
CA PHE A 60 9.75 -1.60 11.61
C PHE A 60 9.86 -2.89 12.45
N ALA A 61 10.11 -2.73 13.74
CA ALA A 61 10.04 -3.84 14.69
C ALA A 61 8.56 -4.19 14.97
N LEU A 62 8.04 -5.19 14.24
CA LEU A 62 6.68 -5.71 14.40
C LEU A 62 6.66 -6.93 15.32
N SER A 63 5.69 -6.98 16.23
CA SER A 63 5.35 -8.20 16.98
C SER A 63 4.82 -9.29 16.04
N PRO A 64 4.79 -10.58 16.46
CA PRO A 64 4.20 -11.65 15.65
C PRO A 64 2.75 -11.36 15.24
N THR A 65 1.93 -10.82 16.15
CA THR A 65 0.55 -10.44 15.87
C THR A 65 0.46 -9.33 14.83
N GLU A 66 1.32 -8.30 14.91
CA GLU A 66 1.36 -7.23 13.92
C GLU A 66 1.81 -7.72 12.55
N ARG A 67 2.72 -8.71 12.47
CA ARG A 67 3.15 -9.31 11.20
C ARG A 67 2.00 -10.08 10.54
N ALA A 68 1.24 -10.84 11.31
CA ALA A 68 0.06 -11.54 10.81
C ALA A 68 -0.98 -10.53 10.29
N ARG A 69 -1.29 -9.50 11.08
CA ARG A 69 -2.21 -8.42 10.70
C ARG A 69 -1.73 -7.67 9.46
N LEU A 70 -0.43 -7.39 9.35
CA LEU A 70 0.17 -6.72 8.19
C LEU A 70 -0.08 -7.53 6.92
N LEU A 71 0.13 -8.86 6.96
CA LEU A 71 -0.10 -9.72 5.80
C LEU A 71 -1.58 -9.72 5.38
N GLU A 72 -2.51 -9.75 6.33
CA GLU A 72 -3.94 -9.62 6.05
C GLU A 72 -4.29 -8.28 5.40
N CYS A 73 -3.80 -7.17 5.95
CA CYS A 73 -4.02 -5.84 5.40
C CYS A 73 -3.41 -5.71 3.99
N ARG A 74 -2.20 -6.22 3.76
CA ARG A 74 -1.56 -6.18 2.43
C ARG A 74 -2.39 -6.93 1.39
N ARG A 75 -2.94 -8.09 1.74
CA ARG A 75 -3.86 -8.83 0.85
C ARG A 75 -5.13 -8.05 0.55
N LEU A 76 -5.70 -7.43 1.57
CA LEU A 76 -6.91 -6.60 1.43
C LEU A 76 -6.66 -5.43 0.48
N PHE A 77 -5.59 -4.67 0.67
CA PHE A 77 -5.26 -3.53 -0.20
C PHE A 77 -4.86 -3.97 -1.61
N ALA A 78 -4.11 -5.07 -1.73
CA ALA A 78 -3.77 -5.59 -3.05
C ALA A 78 -5.03 -5.99 -3.85
N LEU A 79 -6.01 -6.60 -3.18
CA LEU A 79 -7.31 -6.91 -3.76
C LEU A 79 -8.12 -5.63 -4.07
N LEU A 80 -8.16 -4.66 -3.15
CA LEU A 80 -8.87 -3.40 -3.35
C LEU A 80 -8.40 -2.67 -4.61
N TRP A 81 -7.09 -2.55 -4.78
CA TRP A 81 -6.51 -1.93 -5.98
C TRP A 81 -6.78 -2.72 -7.25
N LEU A 82 -6.78 -4.06 -7.19
CA LEU A 82 -7.19 -4.87 -8.32
C LEU A 82 -8.65 -4.62 -8.71
N VAL A 83 -9.56 -4.49 -7.72
CA VAL A 83 -10.96 -4.13 -7.96
C VAL A 83 -11.04 -2.76 -8.61
N PHE A 84 -10.43 -1.71 -8.04
CA PHE A 84 -10.47 -0.37 -8.63
C PHE A 84 -9.92 -0.33 -10.06
N LEU A 85 -8.78 -0.97 -10.31
CA LEU A 85 -8.20 -1.06 -11.66
C LEU A 85 -9.06 -1.86 -12.65
N SER A 86 -9.91 -2.77 -12.18
CA SER A 86 -10.76 -3.61 -13.04
C SER A 86 -12.17 -3.06 -13.22
N THR A 87 -12.64 -2.19 -12.32
CA THR A 87 -14.04 -1.73 -12.29
C THR A 87 -14.19 -0.23 -12.48
N ASP A 88 -13.14 0.56 -12.33
CA ASP A 88 -13.14 2.00 -12.57
C ASP A 88 -12.29 2.36 -13.80
N PRO A 89 -12.92 2.67 -14.96
CA PRO A 89 -12.21 3.08 -16.17
C PRO A 89 -11.34 4.32 -15.99
N ALA A 90 -11.70 5.22 -15.07
CA ALA A 90 -10.89 6.41 -14.80
C ALA A 90 -9.59 6.06 -14.08
N THR A 91 -9.66 5.16 -13.09
CA THR A 91 -8.47 4.63 -12.41
C THR A 91 -7.59 3.84 -13.37
N GLU A 92 -8.16 2.98 -14.22
CA GLU A 92 -7.40 2.24 -15.23
C GLU A 92 -6.66 3.19 -16.19
N ALA A 93 -7.38 4.17 -16.76
CA ALA A 93 -6.83 5.10 -17.76
C ALA A 93 -5.71 6.01 -17.22
N ARG A 94 -5.67 6.26 -15.90
CA ARG A 94 -4.64 7.08 -15.25
C ARG A 94 -3.33 6.34 -15.02
N ASN A 95 -3.31 5.01 -15.16
CA ASN A 95 -2.15 4.19 -14.91
C ASN A 95 -1.57 3.62 -16.21
N PRO A 96 -0.26 3.29 -16.27
CA PRO A 96 0.34 2.70 -17.46
C PRO A 96 -0.35 1.39 -17.89
N PRO A 97 -0.39 1.07 -19.20
CA PRO A 97 -0.88 -0.22 -19.67
C PRO A 97 -0.18 -1.40 -18.97
N GLY A 98 -0.96 -2.41 -18.55
CA GLY A 98 -0.45 -3.57 -17.82
C GLY A 98 -0.43 -3.42 -16.29
N THR A 99 -0.79 -2.26 -15.74
CA THR A 99 -0.89 -2.05 -14.28
C THR A 99 -1.84 -3.06 -13.62
N THR A 100 -3.01 -3.32 -14.22
CA THR A 100 -3.98 -4.31 -13.71
C THR A 100 -3.40 -5.72 -13.64
N ALA A 101 -2.67 -6.15 -14.68
CA ALA A 101 -2.04 -7.47 -14.71
C ALA A 101 -0.94 -7.58 -13.65
N ARG A 102 -0.06 -6.57 -13.55
CA ARG A 102 0.96 -6.51 -12.50
C ARG A 102 0.36 -6.51 -11.10
N GLN A 103 -0.77 -5.85 -10.90
CA GLN A 103 -1.48 -5.85 -9.61
C GLN A 103 -2.07 -7.22 -9.28
N ALA A 104 -2.60 -7.95 -10.28
CA ALA A 104 -3.04 -9.33 -10.10
C ALA A 104 -1.89 -10.24 -9.68
N ASP A 105 -0.72 -10.13 -10.32
CA ASP A 105 0.48 -10.90 -9.95
C ASP A 105 0.93 -10.59 -8.51
N ARG A 106 0.89 -9.32 -8.08
CA ARG A 106 1.19 -8.93 -6.70
C ARG A 106 0.23 -9.56 -5.71
N LEU A 107 -1.08 -9.54 -5.99
CA LEU A 107 -2.08 -10.19 -5.14
C LEU A 107 -1.83 -11.70 -5.03
N LEU A 108 -1.58 -12.38 -6.16
CA LEU A 108 -1.28 -13.82 -6.18
C LEU A 108 -0.05 -14.15 -5.33
N ALA A 109 1.04 -13.38 -5.47
CA ALA A 109 2.23 -13.56 -4.65
C ALA A 109 1.96 -13.40 -3.15
N LEU A 110 1.09 -12.47 -2.75
CA LEU A 110 0.68 -12.27 -1.37
C LEU A 110 -0.21 -13.40 -0.84
N LEU A 111 -1.06 -13.99 -1.68
CA LEU A 111 -1.89 -15.14 -1.31
C LEU A 111 -1.04 -16.40 -1.11
N ASP A 112 -0.08 -16.64 -2.00
CA ASP A 112 0.84 -17.78 -1.92
C ASP A 112 1.77 -17.73 -0.70
N ALA A 113 2.07 -16.53 -0.20
CA ALA A 113 2.93 -16.32 0.98
C ALA A 113 2.38 -16.94 2.29
N ALA A 114 1.13 -17.42 2.34
CA ALA A 114 0.61 -18.18 3.50
C ALA A 114 0.77 -19.70 3.39
N VAL A 115 1.21 -20.22 2.25
CA VAL A 115 1.32 -21.67 2.01
C VAL A 115 2.74 -22.19 2.34
N ARG A 116 3.62 -21.35 2.90
CA ARG A 116 4.98 -21.69 3.35
C ARG A 116 5.20 -21.27 4.80
#